data_AF-A0A950Q511-F1
#
_entry.id   AF-A0A950Q511-F1
#
_cell.length_a   1.000
_cell.length_b   1.000
_cell.length_c   1.000
_cell.angle_alpha   90.00
_cell.angle_beta   90.00
_cell.angle_gamma   90.00
#
_symmetry.space_group_name_H-M   'P 1'
#
loop_
_entity.id
_entity.type
_entity.pdbx_description
1 polymer ?
#
loop_
_entity_poly.entity_id
_entity_poly.type
_entity_poly.pdbx_seq_one_letter_code
_entity_poly.pdbx_strand_id
1 'polypeptide(L)'
;MSFLMEIWGAVHAILTTSDVITLGMIAVLGLAAGFVMMSPATVIQTALLADLALALLKYAQAVTLGKQNASATATAYWKAFQAFHMMDLLAYTLIFVVLILVSHIARTLILGRR
;
A
#
# COMPACT_ATOMS: atom_id res chain seq x y z
N MET A 1 11.77 -11.25 19.36
CA MET A 1 12.93 -10.85 18.52
C MET A 1 13.08 -9.34 18.65
N SER A 2 14.02 -8.66 17.98
CA SER A 2 13.95 -7.20 17.94
C SER A 2 12.73 -6.78 17.13
N PHE A 3 12.00 -5.78 17.59
CA PHE A 3 10.82 -5.24 16.90
C PHE A 3 11.09 -4.88 15.42
N LEU A 4 12.30 -4.37 15.14
CA LEU A 4 12.76 -4.06 13.78
C LEU A 4 12.85 -5.30 12.88
N MET A 5 13.30 -6.44 13.42
CA MET A 5 13.38 -7.70 12.66
C MET A 5 11.99 -8.28 12.40
N GLU A 6 11.04 -8.08 13.31
CA GLU A 6 9.65 -8.52 13.14
C GLU A 6 8.95 -7.70 12.04
N ILE A 7 9.12 -6.37 12.05
CA ILE A 7 8.62 -5.49 10.98
C ILE A 7 9.27 -5.85 9.64
N TRP A 8 10.58 -6.01 9.61
CA TRP A 8 11.29 -6.37 8.39
C TRP A 8 10.80 -7.72 7.84
N GLY A 9 10.58 -8.70 8.72
CA GLY A 9 9.99 -9.99 8.37
C GLY A 9 8.61 -9.84 7.73
N ALA A 10 7.74 -9.00 8.29
CA ALA A 10 6.41 -8.72 7.73
C ALA A 10 6.49 -8.03 6.36
N VAL A 11 7.34 -7.00 6.22
CA VAL A 11 7.58 -6.33 4.92
C VAL A 11 8.10 -7.31 3.88
N HIS A 12 9.09 -8.12 4.24
CA HIS A 12 9.67 -9.11 3.35
C HIS A 12 8.64 -10.19 2.95
N ALA A 13 7.83 -10.65 3.89
CA ALA A 13 6.73 -11.58 3.62
C ALA A 13 5.73 -10.97 2.62
N ILE A 14 5.31 -9.72 2.79
CA ILE A 14 4.44 -9.03 1.83
C ILE A 14 5.07 -9.02 0.44
N LEU A 15 6.34 -8.61 0.32
CA LEU A 15 7.02 -8.51 -0.98
C LEU A 15 7.24 -9.86 -1.68
N THR A 16 7.41 -10.93 -0.92
CA THR A 16 7.73 -12.26 -1.48
C THR A 16 6.51 -13.14 -1.71
N THR A 17 5.43 -12.94 -0.95
CA THR A 17 4.21 -13.77 -1.03
C THR A 17 3.10 -13.11 -1.83
N SER A 18 3.18 -11.80 -2.07
CA SER A 18 2.19 -11.09 -2.89
C SER A 18 2.28 -11.50 -4.35
N ASP A 19 1.12 -11.61 -4.99
CA ASP A 19 1.04 -11.81 -6.43
C ASP A 19 1.51 -10.59 -7.21
N VAL A 20 1.94 -10.81 -8.45
CA VAL A 20 2.51 -9.76 -9.33
C VAL A 20 1.54 -8.61 -9.55
N ILE A 21 0.23 -8.89 -9.59
CA ILE A 21 -0.78 -7.84 -9.78
C ILE A 21 -0.85 -6.95 -8.53
N THR A 22 -0.91 -7.54 -7.34
CA THR A 22 -0.84 -6.79 -6.07
C THR A 22 0.43 -5.94 -5.98
N LEU A 23 1.60 -6.50 -6.32
CA LEU A 23 2.86 -5.74 -6.34
C LEU A 23 2.81 -4.59 -7.35
N GLY A 24 2.21 -4.81 -8.53
CA GLY A 24 1.97 -3.79 -9.53
C GLY A 24 1.06 -2.66 -9.02
N MET A 25 -0.02 -3.00 -8.31
CA MET A 25 -0.91 -2.00 -7.69
C MET A 25 -0.18 -1.17 -6.63
N ILE A 26 0.60 -1.81 -5.76
CA ILE A 26 1.41 -1.12 -4.74
C ILE A 26 2.37 -0.15 -5.40
N ALA A 27 3.09 -0.59 -6.44
CA ALA A 27 4.02 0.26 -7.18
C ALA A 27 3.30 1.46 -7.81
N VAL A 28 2.21 1.23 -8.55
CA VAL A 28 1.47 2.31 -9.23
C VAL A 28 0.91 3.32 -8.22
N LEU A 29 0.27 2.83 -7.14
CA LEU A 29 -0.28 3.69 -6.10
C LEU A 29 0.82 4.49 -5.39
N GLY A 30 1.93 3.85 -5.01
CA GLY A 30 3.04 4.52 -4.33
C GLY A 30 3.68 5.60 -5.20
N LEU A 31 3.91 5.30 -6.49
CA LEU A 31 4.45 6.25 -7.46
C LEU A 31 3.48 7.43 -7.68
N ALA A 32 2.21 7.14 -7.94
CA ALA A 32 1.18 8.16 -8.18
C ALA A 32 1.01 9.06 -6.94
N ALA A 33 0.91 8.46 -5.76
CA ALA A 33 0.77 9.18 -4.51
C ALA A 33 1.99 10.07 -4.22
N GLY A 34 3.21 9.58 -4.40
CA GLY A 34 4.42 10.39 -4.24
C GLY A 34 4.56 11.51 -5.27
N PHE A 35 4.06 11.30 -6.49
CA PHE A 35 4.05 12.33 -7.51
C PHE A 35 3.05 13.45 -7.18
N VAL A 36 1.86 13.12 -6.68
CA VAL A 36 0.80 14.09 -6.37
C VAL A 36 1.01 14.76 -5.00
N MET A 37 1.81 14.15 -4.11
CA MET A 37 2.06 14.68 -2.77
C MET A 37 2.62 16.12 -2.81
N MET A 38 1.97 17.00 -2.06
CA MET A 38 2.30 18.43 -2.00
C MET A 38 3.43 18.75 -1.02
N SER A 39 3.52 18.02 0.10
CA SER A 39 4.50 18.27 1.16
C SER A 39 5.02 16.97 1.74
N PRO A 40 6.33 16.86 2.04
CA PRO A 40 6.89 15.69 2.72
C PRO A 40 6.31 15.48 4.13
N ALA A 41 5.76 16.53 4.76
CA ALA A 41 5.12 16.41 6.08
C ALA A 41 3.86 15.54 6.08
N THR A 42 3.20 15.38 4.93
CA THR A 42 1.96 14.59 4.82
C THR A 42 2.20 13.14 4.43
N VAL A 43 3.46 12.66 4.39
CA VAL A 43 3.79 11.34 3.83
C VAL A 43 3.06 10.18 4.50
N ILE A 44 2.92 10.24 5.83
CA ILE A 44 2.25 9.20 6.61
C ILE A 44 0.76 9.17 6.27
N GLN A 45 0.12 10.35 6.19
CA GLN A 45 -1.29 10.47 5.82
C GLN A 45 -1.52 9.97 4.39
N THR A 46 -0.65 10.35 3.46
CA THR A 46 -0.69 9.87 2.07
C THR A 46 -0.51 8.35 1.99
N ALA A 47 0.39 7.77 2.79
CA ALA A 47 0.60 6.32 2.83
C ALA A 47 -0.63 5.57 3.36
N LEU A 48 -1.25 6.06 4.44
CA LEU A 48 -2.49 5.48 4.96
C LEU A 48 -3.65 5.58 3.95
N LEU A 49 -3.73 6.67 3.19
CA LEU A 49 -4.70 6.78 2.10
C LEU A 49 -4.39 5.80 0.95
N ALA A 50 -3.11 5.57 0.65
CA ALA A 50 -2.69 4.58 -0.34
C ALA A 50 -3.01 3.15 0.11
N ASP A 51 -2.88 2.83 1.40
CA ASP A 51 -3.31 1.55 1.97
C ASP A 51 -4.81 1.32 1.79
N LEU A 52 -5.61 2.35 2.08
CA LEU A 52 -7.07 2.30 1.84
C LEU A 52 -7.40 2.14 0.36
N ALA A 53 -6.71 2.87 -0.53
CA ALA A 53 -6.88 2.74 -1.97
C ALA A 53 -6.50 1.34 -2.48
N LEU A 54 -5.44 0.75 -1.94
CA LEU A 54 -5.04 -0.62 -2.26
C LEU A 54 -6.12 -1.62 -1.85
N ALA A 55 -6.67 -1.49 -0.64
CA ALA A 55 -7.75 -2.35 -0.17
C ALA A 55 -8.99 -2.26 -1.09
N LEU A 56 -9.36 -1.05 -1.50
CA LEU A 56 -10.47 -0.82 -2.43
C LEU A 56 -10.20 -1.39 -3.82
N LEU A 57 -8.98 -1.26 -4.34
CA LEU A 57 -8.59 -1.83 -5.63
C LEU A 57 -8.63 -3.36 -5.60
N LYS A 58 -8.15 -4.00 -4.53
CA LYS A 58 -8.24 -5.46 -4.36
C LYS A 58 -9.69 -5.94 -4.28
N TYR A 59 -10.54 -5.20 -3.59
CA TYR A 59 -11.97 -5.47 -3.58
C TYR A 59 -12.58 -5.35 -4.99
N ALA A 60 -12.32 -4.24 -5.69
CA ALA A 60 -12.79 -4.03 -7.05
C ALA A 60 -12.29 -5.13 -8.01
N GLN A 61 -11.04 -5.56 -7.87
CA GLN A 61 -10.46 -6.65 -8.64
C GLN A 61 -11.17 -7.98 -8.39
N ALA A 62 -11.45 -8.31 -7.12
CA ALA A 62 -12.15 -9.54 -6.75
C ALA A 62 -13.57 -9.60 -7.33
N VAL A 63 -14.28 -8.47 -7.36
CA VAL A 63 -15.64 -8.39 -7.91
C VAL A 63 -15.63 -8.40 -9.45
N THR A 64 -14.75 -7.61 -10.07
CA THR A 64 -14.75 -7.41 -11.54
C THR A 64 -14.06 -8.55 -12.29
N LEU A 65 -12.83 -8.89 -11.91
CA LEU A 65 -12.03 -9.93 -12.57
C LEU A 65 -12.29 -11.29 -11.94
N GLY A 66 -12.40 -11.34 -10.61
CA GLY A 66 -12.67 -12.59 -9.87
C GLY A 66 -14.14 -13.05 -9.95
N LYS A 67 -15.04 -12.22 -10.49
CA LYS A 67 -16.49 -12.46 -10.59
C LYS A 67 -17.13 -12.87 -9.25
N GLN A 68 -16.54 -12.43 -8.13
CA GLN A 68 -17.07 -12.73 -6.81
C GLN A 68 -18.31 -11.88 -6.53
N ASN A 69 -19.23 -12.41 -5.72
CA ASN A 69 -20.39 -11.64 -5.30
C ASN A 69 -19.95 -10.48 -4.38
N ALA A 70 -20.25 -9.26 -4.81
CA ALA A 70 -19.85 -8.03 -4.14
C ALA A 70 -20.17 -7.99 -2.64
N SER A 71 -21.36 -8.46 -2.24
CA SER A 71 -21.78 -8.42 -0.82
C SER A 71 -21.07 -9.47 0.02
N ALA A 72 -20.85 -10.66 -0.54
CA ALA A 72 -20.12 -11.74 0.12
C ALA A 72 -18.64 -11.35 0.30
N THR A 73 -18.01 -10.79 -0.74
CA THR A 73 -16.62 -10.32 -0.69
C THR A 73 -16.46 -9.19 0.34
N ALA A 74 -17.38 -8.23 0.40
CA ALA A 74 -17.30 -7.14 1.37
C ALA A 74 -17.36 -7.67 2.82
N THR A 75 -18.24 -8.64 3.07
CA THR A 75 -18.36 -9.28 4.39
C THR A 75 -17.11 -10.07 4.76
N ALA A 76 -16.52 -10.79 3.80
CA ALA A 76 -15.28 -11.53 4.00
C ALA A 76 -14.10 -10.61 4.32
N TYR A 77 -13.96 -9.50 3.58
CA TYR A 77 -12.92 -8.49 3.80
C TYR A 77 -13.12 -7.78 5.16
N TRP A 78 -14.35 -7.51 5.56
CA TRP A 78 -14.65 -6.95 6.87
C TRP A 78 -14.21 -7.87 8.01
N LYS A 79 -14.50 -9.18 7.91
CA LYS A 79 -14.04 -10.17 8.89
C LYS A 79 -12.52 -10.29 8.90
N ALA A 80 -11.89 -10.29 7.73
CA ALA A 80 -10.43 -10.32 7.62
C ALA A 80 -9.79 -9.07 8.25
N PHE A 81 -10.41 -7.90 8.09
CA PHE A 81 -9.97 -6.66 8.71
C PHE A 81 -10.04 -6.71 10.24
N GLN A 82 -11.09 -7.30 10.81
CA GLN A 82 -11.20 -7.48 12.26
C GLN A 82 -10.12 -8.41 12.84
N ALA A 83 -9.65 -9.38 12.05
CA ALA A 83 -8.56 -10.28 12.41
C ALA A 83 -7.17 -9.75 12.00
N PHE A 84 -7.11 -8.55 11.43
CA PHE A 84 -5.88 -8.01 10.86
C PHE A 84 -4.93 -7.58 11.96
N HIS A 85 -3.70 -8.07 11.92
CA HIS A 85 -2.69 -7.70 12.90
C HIS A 85 -2.18 -6.28 12.60
N MET A 86 -2.07 -5.44 13.63
CA MET A 86 -1.57 -4.06 13.51
C MET A 86 -0.16 -4.01 12.88
N MET A 87 0.64 -5.06 13.08
CA MET A 87 1.97 -5.21 12.49
C MET A 87 1.94 -5.27 10.96
N ASP A 88 0.93 -5.92 10.38
CA ASP A 88 0.77 -6.03 8.93
C ASP A 88 0.41 -4.67 8.32
N LEU A 89 -0.45 -3.92 9.00
CA LEU A 89 -0.81 -2.56 8.57
C LEU A 89 0.43 -1.67 8.56
N LEU A 90 1.23 -1.72 9.63
CA LEU A 90 2.47 -0.95 9.72
C LEU A 90 3.48 -1.34 8.64
N ALA A 91 3.57 -2.63 8.29
CA ALA A 91 4.43 -3.10 7.21
C ALA A 91 3.99 -2.56 5.83
N TYR A 92 2.68 -2.60 5.51
CA TYR A 92 2.14 -2.01 4.28
C TYR A 92 2.36 -0.49 4.25
N THR A 93 2.07 0.22 5.34
CA THR A 93 2.31 1.66 5.44
C THR A 93 3.77 2.01 5.22
N LEU A 94 4.71 1.25 5.78
CA LEU A 94 6.15 1.47 5.56
C LEU A 94 6.55 1.29 4.09
N ILE A 95 6.02 0.28 3.41
CA ILE A 95 6.25 0.08 1.96
C ILE A 95 5.80 1.32 1.20
N PHE A 96 4.60 1.83 1.47
CA PHE A 96 4.09 3.04 0.81
C PHE A 96 4.90 4.28 1.17
N VAL A 97 5.27 4.50 2.44
CA VAL A 97 6.11 5.64 2.83
C VAL A 97 7.40 5.67 2.03
N VAL A 98 8.09 4.53 1.90
CA VAL A 98 9.33 4.44 1.12
C VAL A 98 9.09 4.76 -0.34
N LEU A 99 8.07 4.15 -0.97
CA LEU A 99 7.75 4.40 -2.38
C LEU A 99 7.36 5.86 -2.65
N ILE A 100 6.53 6.44 -1.79
CA ILE A 100 6.07 7.82 -1.89
C ILE A 100 7.25 8.79 -1.75
N LEU A 101 8.13 8.58 -0.77
CA LEU A 101 9.33 9.41 -0.59
C LEU A 101 10.26 9.34 -1.80
N VAL A 102 10.59 8.14 -2.28
CA VAL A 102 11.46 7.97 -3.46
C VAL A 102 10.86 8.69 -4.66
N SER A 103 9.56 8.54 -4.89
CA SER A 103 8.85 9.16 -6.01
C SER A 103 8.79 10.69 -5.90
N HIS A 104 8.54 11.20 -4.69
CA HIS A 104 8.51 12.63 -4.42
C HIS A 104 9.89 13.28 -4.59
N ILE A 105 10.95 12.61 -4.12
CA ILE A 105 12.35 13.05 -4.30
C ILE A 105 12.72 13.03 -5.78
N ALA A 106 12.37 11.96 -6.51
CA ALA A 106 12.62 11.89 -7.95
C ALA A 106 11.91 13.02 -8.70
N ARG A 107 10.63 13.30 -8.37
CA ARG A 107 9.88 14.43 -8.92
C ARG A 107 10.57 15.76 -8.66
N THR A 108 10.98 16.03 -7.42
CA THR A 108 11.63 17.30 -7.06
C THR A 108 13.00 17.47 -7.71
N LEU A 109 13.79 16.40 -7.86
CA LEU A 109 15.07 16.45 -8.57
C LEU A 109 14.92 16.66 -10.08
N ILE A 110 13.89 16.07 -10.70
CA ILE A 110 13.65 16.17 -12.15
C ILE A 110 13.00 17.50 -12.51
N LEU A 111 11.95 17.90 -11.78
CA LEU A 111 11.17 19.11 -12.07
C LEU A 111 11.78 20.37 -11.47
N GLY A 112 12.49 20.26 -10.35
CA GLY A 112 13.16 21.39 -9.69
C GLY A 112 14.48 21.81 -10.32
N ARG A 113 14.91 21.15 -11.40
CA ARG A 113 16.08 21.54 -12.23
C ARG A 113 15.72 22.50 -13.38
N ARG A 114 14.49 23.00 -13.43
CA ARG A 114 14.05 24.08 -14.34
C ARG A 114 13.77 25.33 -13.53
#